data_AF-A0AAN5YZ64-F1
#
_entry.id   AF-A0AAN5YZ64-F1
#
_cell.length_a   1.000
_cell.length_b   1.000
_cell.length_c   1.000
_cell.angle_alpha   90.00
_cell.angle_beta   90.00
_cell.angle_gamma   90.00
#
_symmetry.space_group_name_H-M   'P 1'
#
loop_
_entity.id
_entity.type
_entity.pdbx_description
1 polymer ?
#
loop_
_entity_poly.entity_id
_entity_poly.type
_entity_poly.pdbx_seq_one_letter_code
_entity_poly.pdbx_strand_id
1 'polypeptide(L)'
;MSVSSSEDQESHHRLIDKEYSPLDQEENWKEDDKHPLRRRKSKYEKVIKYSSLACNVALSLLCFWLWSRSRSPLPPWPNTLYSPAQSAVKYETVIFNSDFPEDHSGKTAYHGASPQAEAAWTKLMDPYLVKISGKEAAGLSRPTSQISKDPDYYITSLDVYHQLHCLNDIRKMKVVVD
;
A
#
# COMPACT_ATOMS: atom_id res chain seq x y z
N MET A 1 -37.12 69.10 -7.89
CA MET A 1 -36.26 70.11 -8.51
C MET A 1 -35.30 70.62 -7.44
N SER A 2 -34.01 70.59 -7.80
CA SER A 2 -32.79 71.09 -7.16
C SER A 2 -32.91 72.35 -6.28
N VAL A 3 -32.02 72.76 -5.37
CA VAL A 3 -30.71 72.39 -4.77
C VAL A 3 -30.39 73.61 -3.85
N SER A 4 -29.69 73.43 -2.71
CA SER A 4 -28.72 74.35 -2.04
C SER A 4 -28.62 73.91 -0.56
N SER A 5 -27.64 73.16 -0.05
CA SER A 5 -26.19 73.43 0.12
C SER A 5 -25.90 74.84 0.64
N SER A 6 -25.51 74.97 1.92
CA SER A 6 -24.66 76.08 2.41
C SER A 6 -24.21 76.01 3.89
N GLU A 7 -24.21 74.87 4.59
CA GLU A 7 -23.68 74.84 5.98
C GLU A 7 -22.68 73.69 6.24
N ASP A 8 -22.14 73.10 5.17
CA ASP A 8 -21.06 72.09 5.22
C ASP A 8 -19.65 72.72 5.37
N GLN A 9 -19.56 74.01 5.73
CA GLN A 9 -18.32 74.80 5.63
C GLN A 9 -17.73 75.25 6.98
N GLU A 10 -18.40 75.01 8.12
CA GLU A 10 -17.98 75.56 9.42
C GLU A 10 -17.22 74.58 10.34
N SER A 11 -17.29 73.27 10.11
CA SER A 11 -16.58 72.28 10.95
C SER A 11 -15.20 71.86 10.42
N HIS A 12 -14.98 71.95 9.11
CA HIS A 12 -13.73 71.52 8.47
C HIS A 12 -12.53 72.42 8.78
N HIS A 13 -12.77 73.67 9.19
CA HIS A 13 -11.70 74.60 9.56
C HIS A 13 -11.22 74.45 11.01
N ARG A 14 -11.95 73.73 11.87
CA ARG A 14 -11.58 73.56 13.29
C ARG A 14 -10.61 72.39 13.56
N LEU A 15 -10.30 71.60 12.54
CA LEU A 15 -9.36 70.47 12.64
C LEU A 15 -7.92 70.82 12.23
N ILE A 16 -7.68 72.04 11.73
CA ILE A 16 -6.39 72.44 11.15
C ILE A 16 -5.53 73.28 12.13
N ASP A 17 -6.06 73.67 13.30
CA ASP A 17 -5.35 74.53 14.26
C ASP A 17 -4.65 73.78 15.41
N LYS A 18 -4.58 72.44 15.38
CA LYS A 18 -3.70 71.70 16.29
C LYS A 18 -2.33 71.53 15.63
N GLU A 19 -1.49 72.54 15.84
CA GLU A 19 -0.09 72.56 15.45
C GLU A 19 0.60 71.24 15.84
N TYR A 20 0.93 70.45 14.82
CA TYR A 20 1.59 69.15 14.93
C TYR A 20 3.07 69.40 15.25
N SER A 21 3.47 69.15 16.50
CA SER A 21 4.87 69.17 16.94
C SER A 21 5.49 67.78 16.70
N PRO A 22 6.46 67.61 15.78
CA PRO A 22 7.10 66.31 15.54
C PRO A 22 7.90 65.78 16.74
N LEU A 23 8.28 66.65 17.68
CA LEU A 23 9.13 66.31 18.82
C LEU A 23 8.39 65.46 19.87
N ASP A 24 7.08 65.64 20.00
CA ASP A 24 6.26 64.90 20.98
C ASP A 24 6.03 63.45 20.56
N GLN A 25 6.08 63.16 19.24
CA GLN A 25 5.98 61.80 18.72
C GLN A 25 7.27 61.02 18.95
N GLU A 26 8.45 61.60 18.70
CA GLU A 26 9.73 60.91 18.88
C GLU A 26 10.00 60.50 20.34
N GLU A 27 9.58 61.31 21.33
CA GLU A 27 9.66 60.90 22.74
C GLU A 27 8.71 59.74 23.05
N ASN A 28 7.48 59.77 22.51
CA ASN A 28 6.48 58.73 22.74
C ASN A 28 6.88 57.37 22.14
N TRP A 29 7.44 57.35 20.92
CA TRP A 29 7.94 56.11 20.30
C TRP A 29 9.09 55.48 21.10
N LYS A 30 9.97 56.30 21.70
CA LYS A 30 11.10 55.79 22.52
C LYS A 30 10.68 55.31 23.90
N GLU A 31 9.52 55.71 24.40
CA GLU A 31 8.95 55.19 25.64
C GLU A 31 8.14 53.91 25.42
N ASP A 32 7.39 53.80 24.32
CA ASP A 32 6.56 52.62 24.03
C ASP A 32 7.39 51.37 23.67
N ASP A 33 8.58 51.56 23.10
CA ASP A 33 9.53 50.48 22.79
C ASP A 33 10.17 49.84 24.04
N LYS A 34 9.98 50.40 25.24
CA LYS A 34 10.55 49.87 26.49
C LYS A 34 9.66 48.85 27.19
N HIS A 35 8.54 48.44 26.61
CA HIS A 35 7.84 47.25 27.08
C HIS A 35 8.54 46.00 26.51
N PRO A 36 9.41 45.28 27.26
CA PRO A 36 9.77 43.95 26.83
C PRO A 36 8.45 43.19 26.73
N LEU A 37 8.08 42.73 25.54
CA LEU A 37 7.05 41.72 25.38
C LEU A 37 7.49 40.54 26.21
N ARG A 38 7.08 40.53 27.48
CA ARG A 38 7.39 39.52 28.47
C ARG A 38 6.56 38.34 28.02
N ARG A 39 7.10 37.60 27.05
CA ARG A 39 6.56 36.34 26.54
C ARG A 39 6.57 35.40 27.73
N ARG A 40 5.47 35.42 28.49
CA ARG A 40 5.22 34.58 29.65
C ARG A 40 5.11 33.16 29.10
N LYS A 41 6.26 32.53 28.87
CA LYS A 41 6.33 31.14 28.39
C LYS A 41 5.53 30.32 29.38
N SER A 42 4.39 29.85 28.90
CA SER A 42 3.46 29.11 29.71
C SER A 42 4.13 27.81 30.12
N LYS A 43 3.98 27.37 31.37
CA LYS A 43 4.52 26.08 31.83
C LYS A 43 4.03 24.92 30.93
N TYR A 44 2.87 25.11 30.32
CA TYR A 44 2.24 24.19 29.38
C TYR A 44 2.92 24.13 27.99
N GLU A 45 3.72 25.12 27.57
CA GLU A 45 4.43 25.07 26.27
C GLU A 45 5.41 23.89 26.20
N LYS A 46 6.11 23.62 27.32
CA LYS A 46 7.00 22.47 27.43
C LYS A 46 6.20 21.18 27.38
N VAL A 47 5.11 21.11 28.16
CA VAL A 47 4.23 19.94 28.22
C VAL A 47 3.67 19.60 26.83
N ILE A 48 3.18 20.59 26.08
CA ILE A 48 2.64 20.42 24.72
C ILE A 48 3.72 19.93 23.74
N LYS A 49 4.94 20.47 23.81
CA LYS A 49 6.04 20.05 22.93
C LYS A 49 6.50 18.63 23.22
N TYR A 50 6.69 18.28 24.50
CA TYR A 50 7.12 16.94 24.88
C TYR A 50 6.01 15.91 24.68
N SER A 51 4.74 16.25 24.90
CA SER A 51 3.63 15.35 24.60
C SER A 51 3.49 15.09 23.10
N SER A 52 3.60 16.15 22.28
CA SER A 52 3.59 16.01 20.81
C SER A 52 4.76 15.16 20.32
N LEU A 53 5.97 15.40 20.83
CA LEU A 53 7.15 14.59 20.49
C LEU A 53 6.94 13.12 20.89
N ALA A 54 6.45 12.86 22.11
CA ALA A 54 6.19 11.51 22.59
C ALA A 54 5.13 10.79 21.75
N CYS A 55 4.04 11.46 21.38
CA CYS A 55 3.01 10.91 20.50
C CYS A 55 3.58 10.55 19.11
N ASN A 56 4.39 11.41 18.52
CA ASN A 56 5.02 11.14 17.22
C ASN A 56 6.00 9.97 17.31
N VAL A 57 6.84 9.91 18.34
CA VAL A 57 7.76 8.78 18.56
C VAL A 57 6.98 7.47 18.74
N ALA A 58 5.93 7.48 19.56
CA ALA A 58 5.08 6.30 19.76
C ALA A 58 4.41 5.85 18.45
N LEU A 59 3.93 6.80 17.64
CA LEU A 59 3.34 6.52 16.33
C LEU A 59 4.38 5.96 15.36
N SER A 60 5.59 6.53 15.30
CA SER A 60 6.68 6.01 14.46
C SER A 60 7.10 4.60 14.87
N LEU A 61 7.20 4.33 16.18
CA LEU A 61 7.49 3.00 16.70
C LEU A 61 6.38 2.00 16.39
N LEU A 62 5.11 2.40 16.52
CA LEU A 62 3.97 1.58 16.15
C LEU A 62 3.96 1.29 14.63
N CYS A 63 4.19 2.30 13.80
CA CYS A 63 4.28 2.15 12.35
C CYS A 63 5.45 1.24 11.95
N PHE A 64 6.62 1.39 12.57
CA PHE A 64 7.76 0.51 12.34
C PHE A 64 7.47 -0.92 12.81
N TRP A 65 6.83 -1.08 13.97
CA TRP A 65 6.42 -2.39 14.48
C TRP A 65 5.41 -3.07 13.56
N LEU A 66 4.36 -2.35 13.14
CA LEU A 66 3.37 -2.83 12.17
C LEU A 66 4.04 -3.15 10.83
N TRP A 67 4.92 -2.29 10.31
CA TRP A 67 5.66 -2.55 9.07
C TRP A 67 6.55 -3.79 9.18
N SER A 68 7.29 -3.93 10.28
CA SER A 68 8.13 -5.09 10.54
C SER A 68 7.33 -6.38 10.68
N ARG A 69 6.12 -6.31 11.24
CA ARG A 69 5.16 -7.43 11.33
C ARG A 69 4.47 -7.72 9.99
N SER A 70 4.21 -6.70 9.19
CA SER A 70 3.66 -6.80 7.82
C SER A 70 4.68 -7.32 6.82
N ARG A 71 5.97 -7.34 7.16
CA ARG A 71 6.97 -8.17 6.45
C ARG A 71 6.79 -9.65 6.80
N SER A 72 5.57 -10.17 6.67
CA SER A 72 5.40 -11.62 6.63
C SER A 72 6.26 -12.15 5.46
N PRO A 73 7.07 -13.20 5.67
CA PRO A 73 7.80 -13.85 4.57
C PRO A 73 6.85 -14.53 3.58
N LEU A 74 5.56 -14.59 3.91
CA LEU A 74 4.49 -15.10 3.07
C LEU A 74 4.05 -13.97 2.10
N PRO A 75 3.89 -14.26 0.79
CA PRO A 75 3.29 -13.33 -0.17
C PRO A 75 1.94 -12.79 0.33
N PRO A 76 1.48 -11.62 -0.14
CA PRO A 76 0.39 -10.85 0.46
C PRO A 76 -1.00 -11.51 0.37
N TRP A 77 -1.12 -12.74 -0.10
CA TRP A 77 -2.39 -13.44 -0.23
C TRP A 77 -2.83 -13.92 1.16
N PRO A 78 -3.89 -13.34 1.75
CA PRO A 78 -4.51 -13.99 2.89
C PRO A 78 -5.01 -15.36 2.42
N ASN A 79 -5.03 -16.35 3.30
CA ASN A 79 -5.73 -17.63 3.07
C ASN A 79 -7.25 -17.36 2.92
N THR A 80 -7.68 -16.72 1.84
CA THR A 80 -9.07 -16.26 1.65
C THR A 80 -10.00 -17.39 1.24
N LEU A 81 -9.45 -18.48 0.69
CA LEU A 81 -10.21 -19.63 0.22
C LEU A 81 -9.68 -20.91 0.85
N TYR A 82 -10.58 -21.72 1.41
CA TYR A 82 -10.24 -23.05 1.90
C TYR A 82 -9.76 -23.94 0.75
N SER A 83 -8.64 -24.62 0.98
CA SER A 83 -8.14 -25.70 0.15
C SER A 83 -7.65 -26.84 1.05
N PRO A 84 -8.02 -28.10 0.80
CA PRO A 84 -7.46 -29.25 1.52
C PRO A 84 -5.92 -29.33 1.41
N ALA A 85 -5.36 -28.78 0.33
CA ALA A 85 -3.92 -28.78 0.07
C ALA A 85 -3.18 -27.58 0.69
N GLN A 86 -3.84 -26.73 1.50
CA GLN A 86 -3.23 -25.49 2.01
C GLN A 86 -1.95 -25.76 2.83
N SER A 87 -1.93 -26.85 3.59
CA SER A 87 -0.76 -27.24 4.40
C SER A 87 0.42 -27.76 3.57
N ALA A 88 0.24 -28.04 2.28
CA ALA A 88 1.31 -28.48 1.39
C ALA A 88 2.15 -27.30 0.87
N VAL A 89 1.65 -26.06 0.97
CA VAL A 89 2.34 -24.87 0.46
C VAL A 89 3.53 -24.52 1.34
N LYS A 90 4.70 -24.41 0.71
CA LYS A 90 5.94 -23.92 1.34
C LYS A 90 6.51 -22.80 0.48
N TYR A 91 6.92 -21.71 1.14
CA TYR A 91 7.52 -20.57 0.46
C TYR A 91 9.03 -20.62 0.63
N GLU A 92 9.74 -20.47 -0.47
CA GLU A 92 11.19 -20.39 -0.50
C GLU A 92 11.63 -19.15 -1.27
N THR A 93 12.74 -18.55 -0.81
CA THR A 93 13.39 -17.49 -1.56
C THR A 93 14.32 -18.14 -2.58
N VAL A 94 14.00 -18.00 -3.85
CA VAL A 94 14.79 -18.54 -4.96
C VAL A 94 15.20 -17.43 -5.92
N ILE A 95 16.34 -17.61 -6.58
CA ILE A 95 16.73 -16.78 -7.71
C ILE A 95 16.13 -17.45 -8.95
N PHE A 96 15.27 -16.73 -9.67
CA PHE A 96 14.63 -17.27 -10.87
C PHE A 96 15.61 -17.32 -12.03
N ASN A 97 15.57 -18.42 -12.78
CA ASN A 97 16.28 -18.48 -14.03
C ASN A 97 15.51 -17.70 -15.11
N SER A 98 16.15 -16.65 -15.60
CA SER A 98 15.73 -15.80 -16.70
C SER A 98 16.47 -16.19 -17.99
N ASP A 99 15.73 -16.24 -19.10
CA ASP A 99 16.28 -16.41 -20.45
C ASP A 99 16.65 -15.06 -21.10
N PHE A 100 16.62 -13.96 -20.32
CA PHE A 100 17.11 -12.67 -20.79
C PHE A 100 18.64 -12.67 -20.92
N PRO A 101 19.19 -12.03 -21.97
CA PRO A 101 20.64 -12.02 -22.22
C PRO A 101 21.47 -11.47 -21.06
N GLU A 102 20.91 -10.56 -20.28
CA GLU A 102 21.62 -9.87 -19.18
C GLU A 102 21.80 -10.75 -17.93
N ASP A 103 20.93 -11.76 -17.75
CA ASP A 103 20.86 -12.53 -16.51
C ASP A 103 21.49 -13.93 -16.60
N HIS A 104 21.88 -14.40 -17.79
CA HIS A 104 22.66 -15.63 -18.10
C HIS A 104 22.46 -16.88 -17.22
N SER A 105 21.31 -17.01 -16.56
CA SER A 105 21.04 -18.07 -15.57
C SER A 105 20.74 -19.44 -16.20
N GLY A 106 20.65 -19.48 -17.53
CA GLY A 106 20.51 -20.70 -18.33
C GLY A 106 19.06 -21.14 -18.52
N LYS A 107 18.87 -22.01 -19.51
CA LYS A 107 17.56 -22.58 -19.86
C LYS A 107 17.12 -23.60 -18.82
N THR A 108 15.88 -23.50 -18.35
CA THR A 108 15.30 -24.50 -17.45
C THR A 108 15.02 -25.81 -18.19
N ALA A 109 14.85 -26.90 -17.45
CA ALA A 109 14.44 -28.19 -18.03
C ALA A 109 13.06 -28.16 -18.71
N TYR A 110 12.28 -27.09 -18.50
CA TYR A 110 10.92 -26.91 -19.04
C TYR A 110 10.90 -26.05 -20.32
N HIS A 111 12.06 -25.55 -20.77
CA HIS A 111 12.19 -24.65 -21.90
C HIS A 111 12.15 -25.39 -23.26
N GLY A 112 11.50 -24.77 -24.24
CA GLY A 112 11.43 -25.26 -25.62
C GLY A 112 10.58 -26.52 -25.77
N ALA A 113 10.67 -27.18 -26.92
CA ALA A 113 9.87 -28.37 -27.28
C ALA A 113 10.72 -29.65 -27.43
N SER A 114 11.81 -29.77 -26.67
CA SER A 114 12.65 -30.97 -26.71
C SER A 114 11.95 -32.16 -26.05
N PRO A 115 12.30 -33.41 -26.39
CA PRO A 115 11.76 -34.60 -25.71
C PRO A 115 11.99 -34.58 -24.19
N GLN A 116 13.11 -33.99 -23.74
CA GLN A 116 13.39 -33.81 -22.32
C GLN A 116 12.42 -32.82 -21.66
N ALA A 117 12.11 -31.71 -22.33
CA ALA A 117 11.13 -30.75 -21.84
C ALA A 117 9.74 -31.38 -21.78
N GLU A 118 9.33 -32.14 -22.81
CA GLU A 118 8.05 -32.87 -22.79
C GLU A 118 7.95 -33.84 -21.60
N ALA A 119 9.01 -34.58 -21.31
CA ALA A 119 9.06 -35.49 -20.17
C ALA A 119 8.99 -34.73 -18.83
N ALA A 120 9.70 -33.61 -18.71
CA ALA A 120 9.65 -32.75 -17.53
C ALA A 120 8.25 -32.18 -17.28
N TRP A 121 7.56 -31.70 -18.33
CA TRP A 121 6.18 -31.23 -18.24
C TRP A 121 5.19 -32.34 -17.88
N THR A 122 5.32 -33.51 -18.50
CA THR A 122 4.47 -34.68 -18.19
C THR A 122 4.62 -35.08 -16.72
N LYS A 123 5.86 -35.13 -16.21
CA LYS A 123 6.14 -35.44 -14.81
C LYS A 123 5.61 -34.37 -13.85
N LEU A 124 5.68 -33.09 -14.22
CA LEU A 124 5.21 -31.98 -13.39
C LEU A 124 3.68 -31.99 -13.19
N MET A 125 2.94 -32.46 -14.19
CA MET A 125 1.47 -32.50 -14.16
C MET A 125 0.88 -33.83 -13.64
N ASP A 126 1.72 -34.76 -13.17
CA ASP A 126 1.29 -36.08 -12.68
C ASP A 126 1.25 -36.15 -11.14
N PRO A 127 0.10 -36.42 -10.49
CA PRO A 127 -1.23 -36.60 -11.07
C PRO A 127 -2.00 -35.29 -11.25
N TYR A 128 -2.74 -35.17 -12.36
CA TYR A 128 -3.60 -34.02 -12.68
C TYR A 128 -4.87 -33.98 -11.82
N LEU A 129 -5.39 -35.17 -11.48
CA LEU A 129 -6.58 -35.35 -10.65
C LEU A 129 -6.19 -35.95 -9.31
N VAL A 130 -6.79 -35.43 -8.25
CA VAL A 130 -6.58 -35.90 -6.87
C VAL A 130 -7.89 -36.37 -6.26
N LYS A 131 -7.76 -37.31 -5.33
CA LYS A 131 -8.86 -37.86 -4.54
C LYS A 131 -8.90 -37.16 -3.18
N ILE A 132 -10.06 -36.65 -2.78
CA ILE A 132 -10.29 -36.03 -1.47
C ILE A 132 -11.46 -36.72 -0.76
N SER A 133 -11.48 -36.68 0.56
CA SER A 133 -12.59 -37.20 1.37
C SER A 133 -13.84 -36.33 1.25
N GLY A 134 -15.02 -36.88 1.57
CA GLY A 134 -16.26 -36.10 1.65
C GLY A 134 -16.19 -34.91 2.60
N LYS A 135 -15.45 -35.03 3.71
CA LYS A 135 -15.23 -33.93 4.67
C LYS A 135 -14.44 -32.79 4.04
N GLU A 136 -13.39 -33.11 3.29
CA GLU A 136 -12.60 -32.11 2.58
C GLU A 136 -13.39 -31.46 1.44
N ALA A 137 -14.16 -32.26 0.70
CA ALA A 137 -15.01 -31.79 -0.39
C ALA A 137 -16.10 -30.81 0.10
N ALA A 138 -16.67 -31.04 1.29
CA ALA A 138 -17.66 -30.16 1.90
C ALA A 138 -17.12 -28.76 2.23
N GLY A 139 -15.80 -28.59 2.34
CA GLY A 139 -15.17 -27.29 2.57
C GLY A 139 -14.93 -26.47 1.29
N LEU A 140 -15.05 -27.09 0.11
CA LEU A 140 -14.83 -26.39 -1.16
C LEU A 140 -15.91 -25.35 -1.43
N SER A 141 -15.55 -24.23 -2.06
CA SER A 141 -16.51 -23.18 -2.43
C SER A 141 -17.50 -23.60 -3.51
N ARG A 142 -17.14 -24.61 -4.30
CA ARG A 142 -18.00 -25.23 -5.31
C ARG A 142 -17.98 -26.74 -5.14
N PRO A 143 -19.14 -27.41 -5.30
CA PRO A 143 -19.20 -28.86 -5.23
C PRO A 143 -18.36 -29.49 -6.34
N THR A 144 -17.84 -30.68 -6.05
CA THR A 144 -17.10 -31.49 -7.01
C THR A 144 -17.73 -32.88 -7.13
N SER A 145 -17.31 -33.66 -8.12
CA SER A 145 -17.90 -34.96 -8.42
C SER A 145 -17.47 -36.04 -7.43
N GLN A 146 -18.44 -36.80 -6.94
CA GLN A 146 -18.21 -38.01 -6.16
C GLN A 146 -17.72 -39.14 -7.08
N ILE A 147 -16.83 -40.00 -6.57
CA ILE A 147 -16.31 -41.13 -7.33
C ILE A 147 -17.33 -42.27 -7.29
N SER A 148 -17.88 -42.67 -8.45
CA SER A 148 -18.96 -43.66 -8.51
C SER A 148 -18.63 -45.02 -7.89
N LYS A 149 -17.35 -45.43 -7.93
CA LYS A 149 -16.88 -46.70 -7.35
C LYS A 149 -16.42 -46.57 -5.89
N ASP A 150 -16.34 -45.35 -5.36
CA ASP A 150 -15.79 -45.04 -4.04
C ASP A 150 -16.53 -43.82 -3.45
N PRO A 151 -17.78 -44.02 -2.99
CA PRO A 151 -18.68 -42.92 -2.67
C PRO A 151 -18.20 -42.04 -1.49
N ASP A 152 -17.29 -42.54 -0.65
CA ASP A 152 -16.73 -41.71 0.44
C ASP A 152 -15.74 -40.65 -0.07
N TYR A 153 -15.40 -40.70 -1.37
CA TYR A 153 -14.39 -39.86 -1.97
C TYR A 153 -14.90 -39.11 -3.20
N TYR A 154 -14.21 -38.00 -3.44
CA TYR A 154 -14.51 -37.03 -4.45
C TYR A 154 -13.26 -36.77 -5.28
N ILE A 155 -13.46 -36.46 -6.55
CA ILE A 155 -12.37 -36.14 -7.48
C ILE A 155 -12.29 -34.64 -7.68
N THR A 156 -11.08 -34.08 -7.69
CA THR A 156 -10.83 -32.67 -7.97
C THR A 156 -9.43 -32.46 -8.58
N SER A 157 -9.05 -31.23 -8.89
CA SER A 157 -7.71 -30.85 -9.35
C SER A 157 -7.24 -29.58 -8.64
N LEU A 158 -5.93 -29.36 -8.62
CA LEU A 158 -5.36 -28.09 -8.18
C LEU A 158 -5.43 -27.08 -9.33
N ASP A 159 -5.80 -25.83 -9.03
CA ASP A 159 -5.93 -24.77 -10.04
C ASP A 159 -4.62 -24.53 -10.83
N VAL A 160 -3.47 -24.71 -10.17
CA VAL A 160 -2.15 -24.62 -10.82
C VAL A 160 -2.03 -25.55 -12.03
N TYR A 161 -2.70 -26.71 -12.04
CA TYR A 161 -2.65 -27.61 -13.18
C TYR A 161 -3.41 -27.08 -14.40
N HIS A 162 -4.50 -26.32 -14.23
CA HIS A 162 -5.14 -25.62 -15.36
C HIS A 162 -4.23 -24.55 -15.94
N GLN A 163 -3.55 -23.78 -15.06
CA GLN A 163 -2.59 -22.75 -15.49
C GLN A 163 -1.42 -23.38 -16.26
N LEU A 164 -0.87 -24.48 -15.74
CA LEU A 164 0.21 -25.22 -16.37
C LEU A 164 -0.22 -25.89 -17.68
N HIS A 165 -1.43 -26.42 -17.79
CA HIS A 165 -1.97 -26.98 -19.04
C HIS A 165 -1.98 -25.92 -20.16
N CYS A 166 -2.58 -24.76 -19.91
CA CYS A 166 -2.63 -23.70 -20.90
C CYS A 166 -1.22 -23.18 -21.25
N LEU A 167 -0.33 -23.04 -20.27
CA LEU A 167 1.05 -22.62 -20.51
C LEU A 167 1.81 -23.66 -21.37
N ASN A 168 1.61 -24.95 -21.11
CA ASN A 168 2.19 -26.03 -21.88
C ASN A 168 1.68 -26.05 -23.32
N ASP A 169 0.40 -25.75 -23.53
CA ASP A 169 -0.18 -25.65 -24.87
C ASP A 169 0.43 -24.47 -25.63
N ILE A 170 0.54 -23.29 -25.00
CA ILE A 170 1.20 -22.11 -25.59
C ILE A 170 2.65 -22.43 -25.95
N ARG A 171 3.40 -23.07 -25.05
CA ARG A 171 4.79 -23.48 -25.29
C ARG A 171 4.95 -24.33 -26.55
N LYS A 172 3.95 -25.16 -26.87
CA LYS A 172 3.94 -26.06 -28.03
C LYS A 172 3.45 -25.40 -29.31
N MET A 173 2.87 -24.20 -29.25
CA MET A 173 2.45 -23.48 -30.43
C MET A 173 3.68 -23.14 -31.28
N LYS A 174 3.75 -23.71 -32.48
CA LYS A 174 4.71 -23.26 -33.49
C LYS A 174 4.22 -21.92 -34.03
N VAL A 175 4.97 -20.86 -33.76
CA VAL A 175 4.84 -19.64 -34.55
C VAL A 175 5.48 -19.94 -35.89
N VAL A 176 4.66 -20.16 -36.92
CA VAL A 176 5.10 -20.09 -38.31
C VAL A 176 5.32 -18.61 -38.56
N VAL A 177 6.58 -18.20 -38.61
CA VAL A 177 6.96 -16.86 -39.06
C VAL A 177 7.25 -17.01 -40.54
N ASP A 178 6.33 -16.54 -41.37
CA ASP A 178 6.53 -16.40 -42.82
C ASP A 178 7.54 -15.29 -43.14
#